data_AF-A0A9C8Q4B4-F1
#
_entry.id   AF-A0A9C8Q4B4-F1
#
_cell.length_a   1.000
_cell.length_b   1.000
_cell.length_c   1.000
_cell.angle_alpha   90.00
_cell.angle_beta   90.00
_cell.angle_gamma   90.00
#
_symmetry.space_group_name_H-M   'P 1'
#
loop_
_entity.id
_entity.type
_entity.pdbx_description
1 polymer ?
#
loop_
_entity_poly.entity_id
_entity_poly.type
_entity_poly.pdbx_seq_one_letter_code
_entity_poly.pdbx_strand_id
1 'polypeptide(L)'
;MFFDDAILDALARGALLSALGLFWVIFLVRIVGLRSFSKMTNFDFVMTVAMGSLLAGASQSSEWTGLLQTLTAMASLFAVQYLVALLRQRSTTLDELVQNRPVILMKNGVILHDALKETRVRKEDLIAKLREANALDLSRVQAVILETTGDISVLHGAACDEMLTQGVREI
;
A
#
# COMPACT_ATOMS: atom_id res chain seq x y z
N MET A 1 -5.67 34.40 -17.68
CA MET A 1 -4.56 35.19 -17.14
C MET A 1 -5.14 35.96 -15.96
N PHE A 2 -4.56 35.78 -14.78
CA PHE A 2 -4.91 36.48 -13.55
C PHE A 2 -4.15 37.80 -13.41
N PHE A 3 -2.94 37.88 -13.98
CA PHE A 3 -2.08 39.06 -13.96
C PHE A 3 -1.42 39.28 -15.32
N ASP A 4 -1.02 40.52 -15.59
CA ASP A 4 -0.28 40.88 -16.81
C ASP A 4 1.21 40.49 -16.72
N ASP A 5 1.76 40.40 -15.50
CA ASP A 5 3.12 39.91 -15.25
C ASP A 5 3.15 38.38 -15.37
N ALA A 6 4.02 37.88 -16.26
CA ALA A 6 4.10 36.46 -16.58
C ALA A 6 4.56 35.58 -15.41
N ILE A 7 5.45 36.10 -14.53
CA ILE A 7 5.94 35.35 -13.38
C ILE A 7 4.85 35.28 -12.31
N LEU A 8 4.17 36.40 -12.05
CA LEU A 8 3.05 36.44 -11.11
C LEU A 8 1.86 35.59 -11.59
N ASP A 9 1.52 35.60 -12.88
CA ASP A 9 0.48 34.72 -13.44
C ASP A 9 0.85 33.24 -13.26
N ALA A 10 2.11 32.87 -13.54
CA ALA A 10 2.59 31.51 -13.38
C ALA A 10 2.54 31.05 -11.90
N LEU A 11 3.01 31.88 -10.97
CA LEU A 11 2.98 31.57 -9.54
C LEU A 11 1.54 31.44 -9.01
N ALA A 12 0.67 32.37 -9.39
CA ALA A 12 -0.73 32.35 -8.98
C ALA A 12 -1.49 31.15 -9.54
N ARG A 13 -1.31 30.83 -10.82
CA ARG A 13 -1.85 29.61 -11.44
C ARG A 13 -1.35 28.36 -10.74
N GLY A 14 -0.04 28.25 -10.56
CA GLY A 14 0.58 27.10 -9.91
C GLY A 14 0.01 26.87 -8.50
N ALA A 15 -0.11 27.92 -7.69
CA ALA A 15 -0.69 27.83 -6.36
C ALA A 15 -2.18 27.43 -6.38
N LEU A 16 -2.99 28.07 -7.23
CA LEU A 16 -4.43 27.81 -7.32
C LEU A 16 -4.74 26.40 -7.84
N LEU A 17 -4.13 26.00 -8.95
CA LEU A 17 -4.34 24.69 -9.57
C LEU A 17 -3.87 23.56 -8.65
N SER A 18 -2.73 23.75 -7.97
CA SER A 18 -2.25 22.77 -6.99
C SER A 18 -3.18 22.65 -5.79
N ALA A 19 -3.70 23.77 -5.27
CA ALA A 19 -4.66 23.75 -4.17
C ALA A 19 -5.97 23.05 -4.57
N LEU A 20 -6.49 23.33 -5.77
CA LEU A 20 -7.68 22.66 -6.31
C LEU A 20 -7.46 21.15 -6.49
N GLY A 21 -6.33 20.77 -7.09
CA GLY A 21 -5.98 19.36 -7.26
C GLY A 21 -5.84 18.62 -5.92
N LEU A 22 -5.17 19.23 -4.94
CA LEU A 22 -5.02 18.63 -3.62
C LEU A 22 -6.37 18.50 -2.89
N PHE A 23 -7.22 19.54 -2.96
CA PHE A 23 -8.57 19.48 -2.41
C PHE A 23 -9.38 18.34 -3.06
N TRP A 24 -9.28 18.18 -4.38
CA TRP A 24 -9.94 17.09 -5.09
C TRP A 24 -9.45 15.71 -4.65
N VAL A 25 -8.14 15.50 -4.52
CA VAL A 25 -7.60 14.23 -4.01
C VAL A 25 -8.10 13.96 -2.59
N ILE A 26 -8.07 14.94 -1.69
CA ILE A 26 -8.57 14.80 -0.32
C ILE A 26 -10.06 14.43 -0.32
N PHE A 27 -10.86 15.07 -1.18
CA PHE A 27 -12.27 14.77 -1.35
C PHE A 27 -12.50 13.32 -1.80
N LEU A 28 -11.78 12.85 -2.81
CA LEU A 28 -11.88 11.47 -3.30
C LEU A 28 -11.45 10.45 -2.23
N VAL A 29 -10.35 10.69 -1.52
CA VAL A 29 -9.89 9.84 -0.42
C VAL A 29 -10.95 9.75 0.68
N ARG A 30 -11.58 10.86 1.03
CA ARG A 30 -12.65 10.89 2.06
C ARG A 30 -13.85 10.04 1.67
N ILE A 31 -14.20 9.96 0.38
CA ILE A 31 -15.29 9.11 -0.11
C ILE A 31 -14.92 7.63 -0.04
N VAL A 32 -13.70 7.28 -0.46
CA VAL A 32 -13.25 5.86 -0.51
C VAL A 32 -12.93 5.31 0.87
N GLY A 33 -12.66 6.18 1.86
CA GLY A 33 -12.43 5.81 3.24
C GLY A 33 -10.96 5.55 3.58
N LEU A 34 -10.67 5.38 4.88
CA LEU A 34 -9.32 5.19 5.41
C LEU A 34 -8.78 3.80 5.08
N ARG A 35 -7.87 3.71 4.11
CA ARG A 35 -6.87 2.63 4.10
C ARG A 35 -5.65 3.17 4.85
N SER A 36 -5.28 2.52 5.95
CA SER A 36 -4.25 3.02 6.86
C SER A 36 -2.90 3.19 6.13
N PHE A 37 -2.34 4.41 6.14
CA PHE A 37 -1.07 4.74 5.48
C PHE A 37 0.14 4.00 6.08
N SER A 38 0.01 3.40 7.27
CA SER A 38 1.14 2.86 8.03
C SER A 38 1.73 1.56 7.46
N LYS A 39 0.96 0.80 6.66
CA LYS A 39 1.40 -0.44 5.99
C LYS A 39 0.72 -0.55 4.63
N MET A 40 1.24 0.19 3.65
CA MET A 40 0.73 0.18 2.28
C MET A 40 1.00 -1.16 1.59
N THR A 41 0.01 -1.67 0.85
CA THR A 41 0.25 -2.79 -0.07
C THR A 41 0.97 -2.29 -1.33
N ASN A 42 1.59 -3.19 -2.10
CA ASN A 42 2.22 -2.83 -3.39
C ASN A 42 1.27 -2.06 -4.31
N PHE A 43 -0.01 -2.44 -4.30
CA PHE A 43 -1.04 -1.76 -5.07
C PHE A 43 -1.29 -0.32 -4.59
N ASP A 44 -1.33 -0.11 -3.27
CA ASP A 44 -1.52 1.23 -2.69
C ASP A 44 -0.33 2.15 -2.99
N PHE A 45 0.89 1.58 -3.04
CA PHE A 45 2.09 2.30 -3.44
C PHE A 45 2.00 2.79 -4.90
N VAL A 46 1.66 1.91 -5.85
CA VAL A 46 1.50 2.27 -7.27
C VAL A 46 0.43 3.35 -7.43
N MET A 47 -0.70 3.23 -6.73
CA MET A 47 -1.76 4.24 -6.75
C MET A 47 -1.29 5.60 -6.22
N THR A 48 -0.52 5.61 -5.13
CA THR A 48 0.02 6.85 -4.56
C THR A 48 0.95 7.56 -5.55
N VAL A 49 1.83 6.81 -6.22
CA VAL A 49 2.73 7.36 -7.24
C VAL A 49 1.94 7.90 -8.45
N ALA A 50 0.96 7.16 -8.95
CA ALA A 50 0.12 7.58 -10.06
C ALA A 50 -0.67 8.87 -9.72
N MET A 51 -1.20 8.96 -8.50
CA MET A 51 -1.92 10.13 -8.01
C MET A 51 -1.02 11.37 -7.94
N GLY A 52 0.22 11.21 -7.45
CA GLY A 52 1.21 12.28 -7.42
C GLY A 52 1.52 12.82 -8.83
N SER A 53 1.67 11.91 -9.81
CA SER A 53 1.88 12.28 -11.22
C SER A 53 0.69 13.06 -11.80
N LEU A 54 -0.54 12.59 -11.57
CA LEU A 54 -1.74 13.31 -12.01
C LEU A 54 -1.89 14.66 -11.32
N LEU A 55 -1.53 14.76 -10.04
CA LEU A 55 -1.57 16.02 -9.30
C LEU A 55 -0.59 17.03 -9.88
N ALA A 56 0.64 16.59 -10.18
CA ALA A 56 1.60 17.43 -10.89
C ALA A 56 1.09 17.86 -12.27
N GLY A 57 0.37 16.98 -12.99
CA GLY A 57 -0.29 17.33 -14.26
C GLY A 57 -1.39 18.37 -14.10
N ALA A 58 -2.21 18.27 -13.05
CA ALA A 58 -3.26 19.25 -12.74
C ALA A 58 -2.64 20.62 -12.44
N SER A 59 -1.57 20.66 -11.63
CA SER A 59 -0.84 21.88 -11.27
C SER A 59 -0.19 22.59 -12.47
N GLN A 60 0.18 21.84 -13.51
CA GLN A 60 0.87 22.35 -14.71
C GLN A 60 -0.07 22.56 -15.90
N SER A 61 -1.38 22.43 -15.70
CA SER A 61 -2.35 22.53 -16.79
C SER A 61 -2.46 23.96 -17.34
N SER A 62 -2.18 24.12 -18.63
CA SER A 62 -2.29 25.42 -19.34
C SER A 62 -3.74 25.83 -19.62
N GLU A 63 -4.63 24.85 -19.78
CA GLU A 63 -6.04 25.04 -20.12
C GLU A 63 -6.96 24.35 -19.10
N TRP A 64 -8.18 24.88 -18.95
CA TRP A 64 -9.22 24.29 -18.09
C TRP A 64 -9.61 22.87 -18.52
N THR A 65 -9.58 22.59 -19.83
CA THR A 65 -9.80 21.26 -20.40
C THR A 65 -8.76 20.25 -19.89
N GLY A 66 -7.49 20.65 -19.85
CA GLY A 66 -6.40 19.84 -19.29
C GLY A 66 -6.56 19.58 -17.79
N LEU A 67 -6.99 20.59 -17.03
CA LEU A 67 -7.33 20.40 -15.61
C LEU A 67 -8.48 19.41 -15.45
N LEU A 68 -9.58 19.56 -16.19
CA LEU A 68 -10.71 18.63 -16.12
C LEU A 68 -10.31 17.21 -16.49
N GLN A 69 -9.44 17.04 -17.49
CA GLN A 69 -8.92 15.73 -17.87
C GLN A 69 -8.14 15.07 -16.73
N THR A 70 -7.24 15.81 -16.07
CA THR A 70 -6.46 15.28 -14.94
C THR A 70 -7.34 14.96 -13.73
N LEU A 71 -8.29 15.82 -13.38
CA LEU A 71 -9.26 15.56 -12.31
C LEU A 71 -10.15 14.34 -12.60
N THR A 72 -10.58 14.16 -13.86
CA THR A 72 -11.35 13.00 -14.29
C THR A 72 -10.51 11.73 -14.26
N ALA A 73 -9.23 11.81 -14.65
CA ALA A 73 -8.31 10.68 -14.56
C ALA A 73 -8.09 10.24 -13.11
N MET A 74 -7.95 11.19 -12.17
CA MET A 74 -7.87 10.87 -10.73
C MET A 74 -9.14 10.16 -10.24
N ALA A 75 -10.32 10.69 -10.57
CA ALA A 75 -11.59 10.09 -10.19
C ALA A 75 -11.75 8.68 -10.77
N SER A 76 -11.34 8.48 -12.02
CA SER A 76 -11.36 7.19 -12.70
C SER A 76 -10.42 6.19 -12.03
N LEU A 77 -9.21 6.61 -11.65
CA LEU A 77 -8.27 5.78 -10.91
C LEU A 77 -8.84 5.36 -9.55
N PHE A 78 -9.45 6.29 -8.81
CA PHE A 78 -10.15 5.95 -7.56
C PHE A 78 -11.32 4.98 -7.78
N ALA A 79 -12.10 5.17 -8.84
CA ALA A 79 -13.20 4.26 -9.18
C ALA A 79 -12.70 2.85 -9.50
N VAL A 80 -11.61 2.73 -10.27
CA VAL A 80 -10.96 1.44 -10.56
C VAL A 80 -10.39 0.82 -9.28
N GLN A 81 -9.69 1.59 -8.44
CA GLN A 81 -9.17 1.10 -7.16
C GLN A 81 -10.30 0.58 -6.26
N TYR A 82 -11.41 1.30 -6.18
CA TYR A 82 -12.58 0.89 -5.41
C TYR A 82 -13.21 -0.38 -5.98
N LEU A 83 -13.37 -0.47 -7.30
CA LEU A 83 -13.89 -1.66 -7.98
C LEU A 83 -13.00 -2.88 -7.73
N VAL A 84 -11.68 -2.74 -7.88
CA VAL A 84 -10.72 -3.80 -7.60
C VAL A 84 -10.82 -4.25 -6.14
N ALA A 85 -10.96 -3.31 -5.19
CA ALA A 85 -11.14 -3.65 -3.78
C ALA A 85 -12.42 -4.48 -3.55
N LEU A 86 -13.55 -4.09 -4.15
CA LEU A 86 -14.81 -4.84 -4.07
C LEU A 86 -14.70 -6.24 -4.70
N LEU A 87 -14.05 -6.34 -5.86
CA LEU A 87 -13.87 -7.61 -6.55
C LEU A 87 -12.98 -8.58 -5.75
N ARG A 88 -11.92 -8.07 -5.12
CA ARG A 88 -11.04 -8.86 -4.26
C ARG A 88 -11.77 -9.42 -3.04
N GLN A 89 -12.65 -8.64 -2.42
CA GLN A 89 -13.48 -9.13 -1.31
C GLN A 89 -14.41 -10.29 -1.71
N ARG A 90 -14.77 -10.39 -3.00
CA ARG A 90 -15.69 -11.42 -3.50
C ARG A 90 -14.97 -12.63 -4.10
N SER A 91 -13.69 -12.51 -4.47
CA SER A 91 -12.94 -13.56 -5.15
C SER A 91 -11.50 -13.62 -4.65
N THR A 92 -11.16 -14.71 -3.98
CA THR A 92 -9.82 -14.97 -3.48
C THR A 92 -8.81 -15.24 -4.62
N THR A 93 -9.26 -15.68 -5.79
CA THR A 93 -8.39 -15.75 -7.00
C THR A 93 -8.01 -14.37 -7.53
N LEU A 94 -8.95 -13.41 -7.51
CA LEU A 94 -8.62 -12.03 -7.90
C LEU A 94 -7.74 -11.36 -6.85
N ASP A 95 -7.94 -11.71 -5.58
CA ASP A 95 -7.06 -11.25 -4.49
C ASP A 95 -5.61 -11.72 -4.70
N GLU A 96 -5.41 -13.01 -4.99
CA GLU A 96 -4.11 -13.61 -5.31
C GLU A 96 -3.45 -13.04 -6.57
N LEU A 97 -4.23 -12.67 -7.58
CA LEU A 97 -3.69 -12.13 -8.82
C LEU A 97 -3.14 -10.71 -8.62
N VAL A 98 -3.78 -9.94 -7.75
CA VAL A 98 -3.47 -8.51 -7.54
C VAL A 98 -2.51 -8.30 -6.37
N GLN A 99 -2.50 -9.19 -5.38
CA GLN A 99 -1.65 -9.09 -4.20
C GLN A 99 -0.92 -10.39 -3.93
N ASN A 100 0.28 -10.24 -3.37
CA ASN A 100 1.01 -11.37 -2.80
C ASN A 100 0.21 -11.94 -1.63
N ARG A 101 0.29 -13.26 -1.42
CA ARG A 101 -0.20 -13.90 -0.19
C ARG A 101 0.84 -13.78 0.92
N PRO A 102 0.41 -13.66 2.19
CA PRO A 102 1.33 -13.77 3.29
C PRO A 102 1.93 -15.19 3.33
N VAL A 103 3.18 -15.31 3.76
CA VAL A 103 3.94 -16.57 3.74
C VAL A 103 4.53 -16.86 5.11
N ILE A 104 4.38 -18.09 5.61
CA ILE A 104 5.04 -18.50 6.85
C ILE A 104 6.53 -18.69 6.58
N LEU A 105 7.37 -17.99 7.34
CA LEU A 105 8.83 -18.09 7.29
C LEU A 105 9.40 -18.97 8.41
N MET A 106 8.68 -19.09 9.52
CA MET A 106 9.05 -19.91 10.67
C MET A 106 7.78 -20.36 11.39
N LYS A 107 7.74 -21.61 11.84
CA LYS A 107 6.59 -22.19 12.54
C LYS A 107 7.07 -23.07 13.70
N ASN A 108 6.47 -22.90 14.88
CA ASN A 108 6.78 -23.69 16.08
C ASN A 108 8.29 -23.80 16.38
N GLY A 109 9.00 -22.66 16.34
CA GLY A 109 10.45 -22.63 16.58
C GLY A 109 11.34 -23.07 15.40
N VAL A 110 10.76 -23.56 14.30
CA VAL A 110 11.51 -24.09 13.15
C VAL A 110 11.47 -23.11 11.98
N ILE A 111 12.64 -22.72 11.49
CA ILE A 111 12.78 -21.85 10.31
C ILE A 111 12.50 -22.68 9.05
N LEU A 112 11.62 -22.17 8.18
CA LEU A 112 11.28 -22.78 6.90
C LEU A 112 12.22 -22.25 5.82
N HIS A 113 13.31 -22.97 5.56
CA HIS A 113 14.36 -22.52 4.63
C HIS A 113 13.89 -22.37 3.18
N ASP A 114 12.97 -23.23 2.73
CA ASP A 114 12.40 -23.14 1.38
C ASP A 114 11.53 -21.87 1.24
N ALA A 115 10.76 -21.53 2.26
CA ALA A 115 9.99 -20.29 2.29
C ALA A 115 10.89 -19.03 2.25
N LEU A 116 12.00 -19.03 3.01
CA LEU A 116 12.99 -17.95 2.95
C LEU A 116 13.59 -17.80 1.54
N LYS A 117 13.91 -18.93 0.89
CA LYS A 117 14.48 -18.94 -0.46
C LYS A 117 13.49 -18.42 -1.50
N GLU A 118 12.23 -18.86 -1.46
CA GLU A 118 11.19 -18.44 -2.40
C GLU A 118 10.88 -16.95 -2.26
N THR A 119 10.73 -16.48 -1.02
CA THR A 119 10.42 -15.08 -0.70
C THR A 119 11.62 -14.14 -0.77
N ARG A 120 12.82 -14.69 -0.97
CA ARG A 120 14.11 -13.96 -0.98
C ARG A 120 14.42 -13.23 0.33
N VAL A 121 13.81 -13.66 1.44
CA VAL A 121 14.10 -13.13 2.77
C VAL A 121 15.38 -13.81 3.29
N ARG A 122 16.35 -13.01 3.73
CA ARG A 122 17.57 -13.58 4.33
C ARG A 122 17.28 -14.02 5.76
N LYS A 123 18.00 -15.03 6.23
CA LYS A 123 17.88 -15.51 7.61
C LYS A 123 18.21 -14.40 8.62
N GLU A 124 19.15 -13.53 8.28
CA GLU A 124 19.56 -12.40 9.11
C GLU A 124 18.43 -11.39 9.29
N ASP A 125 17.61 -11.17 8.26
CA ASP A 125 16.45 -10.27 8.31
C ASP A 125 15.35 -10.85 9.21
N LEU A 126 15.07 -12.15 9.09
CA LEU A 126 14.17 -12.88 9.99
C LEU A 126 14.64 -12.76 11.46
N ILE A 127 15.93 -12.96 11.72
CA ILE A 127 16.51 -12.83 13.07
C ILE A 127 16.42 -11.38 13.57
N ALA A 128 16.62 -10.38 12.71
CA ALA A 128 16.43 -8.98 13.09
C ALA A 128 14.99 -8.70 13.53
N LYS A 129 14.01 -9.28 12.83
CA LYS A 129 12.58 -9.14 13.16
C LYS A 129 12.19 -9.87 14.45
N LEU A 130 12.76 -11.06 14.70
CA LEU A 130 12.62 -11.75 15.98
C LEU A 130 13.15 -10.90 17.15
N ARG A 131 14.28 -10.20 16.96
CA ARG A 131 14.81 -9.25 17.96
C ARG A 131 13.90 -8.04 18.14
N GLU A 132 13.43 -7.44 17.05
CA GLU A 132 12.49 -6.31 17.08
C GLU A 132 11.22 -6.66 17.87
N ALA A 133 10.73 -7.89 17.73
CA ALA A 133 9.56 -8.40 18.43
C ALA A 133 9.81 -8.87 19.88
N ASN A 134 11.04 -8.75 20.40
CA ASN A 134 11.45 -9.28 21.71
C ASN A 134 11.17 -10.80 21.87
N ALA A 135 11.33 -11.59 20.80
CA ALA A 135 11.22 -13.04 20.86
C ALA A 135 12.50 -13.66 21.47
N LEU A 136 12.59 -13.63 22.81
CA LEU A 136 13.78 -14.04 23.57
C LEU A 136 14.01 -15.57 23.56
N ASP A 137 12.95 -16.34 23.36
CA ASP A 137 12.96 -17.81 23.33
C ASP A 137 12.31 -18.28 22.03
N LEU A 138 13.14 -18.78 21.10
CA LEU A 138 12.67 -19.25 19.79
C LEU A 138 11.72 -20.44 19.90
N SER A 139 11.80 -21.24 20.97
CA SER A 139 10.89 -22.37 21.18
C SER A 139 9.44 -21.92 21.44
N ARG A 140 9.25 -20.65 21.85
CA ARG A 140 7.93 -20.04 22.09
C ARG A 140 7.42 -19.25 20.87
N VAL A 141 8.18 -19.22 19.79
CA VAL A 141 7.74 -18.58 18.54
C VAL A 141 6.79 -19.54 17.82
N GLN A 142 5.54 -19.12 17.73
CA GLN A 142 4.45 -19.90 17.14
C GLN A 142 4.49 -19.75 15.61
N ALA A 143 4.61 -18.51 15.12
CA ALA A 143 4.76 -18.23 13.71
C ALA A 143 5.54 -16.94 13.45
N VAL A 144 6.28 -16.91 12.35
CA VAL A 144 6.82 -15.70 11.74
C VAL A 144 6.29 -15.63 10.33
N ILE A 145 5.62 -14.53 9.99
CA ILE A 145 4.83 -14.40 8.76
C ILE A 145 5.37 -13.19 7.98
N LEU A 146 5.73 -13.41 6.71
CA LEU A 146 5.94 -12.34 5.76
C LEU A 146 4.59 -11.85 5.26
N GLU A 147 4.24 -10.61 5.56
CA GLU A 147 2.98 -10.00 5.18
C GLU A 147 2.99 -9.54 3.72
N THR A 148 1.79 -9.30 3.16
CA THR A 148 1.62 -8.81 1.78
C THR A 148 2.25 -7.42 1.54
N THR A 149 2.49 -6.69 2.63
CA THR A 149 3.16 -5.38 2.66
C THR A 149 4.68 -5.49 2.67
N GLY A 150 5.24 -6.70 2.80
CA GLY A 150 6.66 -6.97 2.93
C GLY A 150 7.20 -6.85 4.35
N ASP A 151 6.36 -6.47 5.32
CA ASP A 151 6.74 -6.52 6.73
C ASP A 151 6.72 -7.96 7.27
N ILE A 152 7.36 -8.18 8.41
CA ILE A 152 7.41 -9.49 9.06
C ILE A 152 6.75 -9.40 10.43
N SER A 153 5.66 -10.13 10.59
CA SER A 153 4.94 -10.31 11.85
C SER A 153 5.55 -11.46 12.63
N VAL A 154 5.72 -11.30 13.94
CA VAL A 154 6.23 -12.35 14.84
C VAL A 154 5.16 -12.63 15.90
N LEU A 155 4.69 -13.87 15.93
CA LEU A 155 3.74 -14.38 16.92
C LEU A 155 4.49 -15.30 17.89
N HIS A 156 4.64 -14.87 19.14
CA HIS A 156 5.31 -15.66 20.19
C HIS A 156 4.51 -15.63 21.50
N GLY A 157 4.55 -16.73 22.24
CA GLY A 157 3.74 -16.92 23.44
C GLY A 157 3.45 -18.38 23.75
N ALA A 158 2.61 -18.62 24.76
CA ALA A 158 2.25 -19.98 25.19
C ALA A 158 1.36 -20.71 24.17
N ALA A 159 0.48 -19.97 23.48
CA ALA A 159 -0.40 -20.47 22.45
C ALA A 159 -0.67 -19.36 21.42
N CYS A 160 -0.98 -19.75 20.19
CA CYS A 160 -1.46 -18.86 19.14
C CYS A 160 -2.84 -19.35 18.71
N ASP A 161 -3.79 -18.43 18.60
CA ASP A 161 -5.09 -18.73 18.01
C ASP A 161 -4.88 -19.08 16.52
N GLU A 162 -5.48 -20.17 16.06
CA GLU A 162 -5.38 -20.63 14.66
C GLU A 162 -5.88 -19.57 13.67
N MET A 163 -6.83 -18.74 14.11
CA MET A 163 -7.37 -17.63 13.32
C MET A 163 -6.28 -16.64 12.87
N LEU A 164 -5.20 -16.47 13.65
CA LEU A 164 -4.10 -15.55 13.32
C LEU A 164 -3.18 -16.08 12.21
N THR A 165 -3.25 -17.38 11.91
CA THR A 165 -2.48 -18.02 10.82
C THR A 165 -3.34 -18.38 9.61
N GLN A 166 -4.64 -18.06 9.65
CA GLN A 166 -5.57 -18.40 8.58
C GLN A 166 -5.23 -17.63 7.30
N GLY A 167 -5.24 -18.32 6.15
CA GLY A 167 -4.99 -17.71 4.84
C GLY A 167 -3.51 -17.43 4.55
N VAL A 168 -2.61 -17.80 5.45
CA VAL A 168 -1.15 -17.71 5.25
C VAL A 168 -0.67 -18.94 4.49
N ARG A 169 0.13 -18.72 3.45
CA ARG A 169 0.70 -19.80 2.64
C ARG A 169 1.84 -20.48 3.40
N GLU A 170 1.77 -21.81 3.49
CA GLU A 170 2.88 -22.67 3.91
C GLU A 170 3.57 -23.25 2.68
N ILE A 171 4.90 -23.25 2.70
CA ILE A 171 5.78 -23.73 1.62
C ILE A 171 6.63 -24.86 2.19
#